data_AF-E2CPN3-F1
#
_entry.id   AF-E2CPN3-F1
#
_cell.length_a   1.000
_cell.length_b   1.000
_cell.length_c   1.000
_cell.angle_alpha   90.00
_cell.angle_beta   90.00
_cell.angle_gamma   90.00
#
_symmetry.space_group_name_H-M   'P 1'
#
loop_
_entity.id
_entity.type
_entity.pdbx_description
1 polymer ?
#
loop_
_entity_poly.entity_id
_entity_poly.type
_entity_poly.pdbx_seq_one_letter_code
_entity_poly.pdbx_strand_id
1 'polypeptide(L)'
;MVKSLALTSALVASAMVAGSASAGDAAKGEKVFKKCKACHAVGDGAKNKVGPQLNEIYGRAAGSIEGYKYSKAMIAAGTDGLVWDEDSLTQYLKKPKDFVKGTKMAFAGLRKDADMENILAYLATFSSAAPSSGSDSSSAEPTAEKEALQTAAATSAPTSNTREGGVFGLGRKATDAEVAAWDIDIRPDGQGLPVGSGSVADGEPIYTDNCAVCHGDFGEGVGRWPILAGGHDTLTDDRPEKTIGSYWPYLSTVYDYVRRAMPFGNARSLSDDDVYAITAYLLYLNDIVDDEEFVLSNENFLEVRLPNEENFIPDARYEEPHYAEKSEPCMKDCKADPIEITMRAAILDVTPEDGGDDSAGVGAVD
;
A
#
# COMPACT_ATOMS: atom_id res chain seq x y z
N MET A 1 -79.64 -30.88 8.24
CA MET A 1 -79.71 -29.83 9.28
C MET A 1 -78.29 -29.42 9.63
N VAL A 2 -78.10 -28.10 9.71
CA VAL A 2 -76.84 -27.34 9.64
C VAL A 2 -76.06 -27.40 10.97
N LYS A 3 -74.72 -27.36 10.92
CA LYS A 3 -73.80 -26.81 11.95
C LYS A 3 -72.35 -26.85 11.41
N SER A 4 -71.91 -25.83 10.67
CA SER A 4 -71.22 -24.61 11.15
C SER A 4 -69.76 -24.86 11.53
N LEU A 5 -68.88 -24.56 10.57
CA LEU A 5 -67.43 -24.45 10.70
C LEU A 5 -67.11 -22.98 11.01
N ALA A 6 -66.51 -22.69 12.16
CA ALA A 6 -66.09 -21.33 12.53
C ALA A 6 -64.65 -21.10 12.06
N LEU A 7 -64.46 -20.12 11.18
CA LEU A 7 -63.17 -19.68 10.65
C LEU A 7 -62.73 -18.44 11.45
N THR A 8 -61.72 -18.57 12.32
CA THR A 8 -61.10 -17.43 13.02
C THR A 8 -60.04 -16.78 12.13
N SER A 9 -60.36 -15.59 11.61
CA SER A 9 -59.44 -14.72 10.88
C SER A 9 -58.53 -13.98 11.86
N ALA A 10 -57.24 -14.30 11.85
CA ALA A 10 -56.21 -13.54 12.57
C ALA A 10 -55.70 -12.40 11.67
N LEU A 11 -55.99 -11.16 12.05
CA LEU A 11 -55.52 -9.95 11.38
C LEU A 11 -54.05 -9.71 11.76
N VAL A 12 -53.15 -9.83 10.79
CA VAL A 12 -51.72 -9.50 10.94
C VAL A 12 -51.55 -7.99 10.83
N ALA A 13 -51.17 -7.33 11.94
CA ALA A 13 -50.73 -5.94 11.92
C ALA A 13 -49.20 -5.91 11.71
N SER A 14 -48.76 -5.70 10.46
CA SER A 14 -47.36 -5.35 10.16
C SER A 14 -47.09 -3.91 10.56
N ALA A 15 -46.24 -3.71 11.55
CA ALA A 15 -45.66 -2.41 11.85
C ALA A 15 -44.61 -2.08 10.76
N MET A 16 -44.86 -1.01 10.00
CA MET A 16 -43.84 -0.42 9.14
C MET A 16 -42.83 0.31 10.03
N VAL A 17 -41.62 -0.26 10.16
CA VAL A 17 -40.46 0.45 10.68
C VAL A 17 -39.94 1.35 9.56
N ALA A 18 -40.19 2.66 9.68
CA ALA A 18 -39.52 3.67 8.87
C ALA A 18 -38.06 3.74 9.32
N GLY A 19 -37.17 3.08 8.58
CA GLY A 19 -35.74 3.25 8.73
C GLY A 19 -35.36 4.70 8.40
N SER A 20 -34.85 5.42 9.40
CA SER A 20 -34.21 6.71 9.15
C SER A 20 -32.93 6.43 8.37
N ALA A 21 -32.85 6.90 7.12
CA ALA A 21 -31.60 6.94 6.38
C ALA A 21 -30.66 7.87 7.15
N SER A 22 -29.54 7.31 7.63
CA SER A 22 -28.51 8.10 8.30
C SER A 22 -27.85 8.97 7.24
N ALA A 23 -27.94 10.29 7.37
CA ALA A 23 -27.10 11.18 6.58
C ALA A 23 -25.62 10.87 6.89
N GLY A 24 -24.78 10.76 5.86
CA GLY A 24 -23.35 10.50 6.01
C GLY A 24 -22.63 11.58 6.83
N ASP A 25 -21.51 11.21 7.45
CA ASP A 25 -20.66 12.08 8.26
C ASP A 25 -19.51 12.64 7.40
N ALA A 26 -19.54 13.95 7.12
CA ALA A 26 -18.54 14.61 6.29
C ALA A 26 -17.11 14.54 6.87
N ALA A 27 -16.95 14.55 8.20
CA ALA A 27 -15.63 14.43 8.83
C ALA A 27 -15.06 13.01 8.68
N LYS A 28 -15.90 11.98 8.71
CA LYS A 28 -15.50 10.62 8.33
C LYS A 28 -15.26 10.51 6.82
N GLY A 29 -16.05 11.21 6.02
CA GLY A 29 -15.90 11.27 4.57
C GLY A 29 -14.57 11.86 4.13
N GLU A 30 -14.06 12.87 4.85
CA GLU A 30 -12.70 13.40 4.63
C GLU A 30 -11.62 12.31 4.79
N LYS A 31 -11.81 11.39 5.75
CA LYS A 31 -10.90 10.25 5.93
C LYS A 31 -11.01 9.27 4.76
N VAL A 32 -12.23 8.99 4.29
CA VAL A 32 -12.45 8.16 3.08
C VAL A 32 -11.82 8.81 1.85
N PHE A 33 -11.87 10.15 1.74
CA PHE A 33 -11.30 10.91 0.64
C PHE A 33 -9.77 10.75 0.52
N LYS A 34 -9.07 10.26 1.55
CA LYS A 34 -7.64 9.89 1.44
C LYS A 34 -7.40 8.89 0.31
N LYS A 35 -8.35 7.98 0.05
CA LYS A 35 -8.31 7.03 -1.09
C LYS A 35 -8.38 7.73 -2.45
N CYS A 36 -8.91 8.96 -2.50
CA CYS A 36 -9.10 9.75 -3.72
C CYS A 36 -8.03 10.85 -3.90
N LYS A 37 -7.40 11.29 -2.81
CA LYS A 37 -6.53 12.49 -2.74
C LYS A 37 -5.27 12.42 -3.60
N ALA A 38 -4.78 11.22 -3.91
CA ALA A 38 -3.67 11.02 -4.84
C ALA A 38 -4.03 11.49 -6.26
N CYS A 39 -5.26 11.22 -6.70
CA CYS A 39 -5.72 11.51 -8.06
C CYS A 39 -6.57 12.78 -8.16
N HIS A 40 -7.26 13.17 -7.09
CA HIS A 40 -8.22 14.27 -7.11
C HIS A 40 -7.85 15.37 -6.11
N ALA A 41 -8.47 16.53 -6.28
CA ALA A 41 -8.36 17.68 -5.38
C ALA A 41 -9.76 18.28 -5.15
N VAL A 42 -9.98 18.78 -3.94
CA VAL A 42 -11.17 19.51 -3.50
C VAL A 42 -10.75 20.73 -2.68
N GLY A 43 -11.65 21.71 -2.55
CA GLY A 43 -11.44 22.94 -1.79
C GLY A 43 -10.81 24.07 -2.59
N ASP A 44 -10.42 25.13 -1.89
CA ASP A 44 -9.90 26.35 -2.49
C ASP A 44 -8.63 26.08 -3.29
N GLY A 45 -8.62 26.53 -4.55
CA GLY A 45 -7.48 26.36 -5.45
C GLY A 45 -7.28 24.92 -5.97
N ALA A 46 -8.28 24.04 -5.87
CA ALA A 46 -8.22 22.69 -6.41
C ALA A 46 -7.88 22.70 -7.92
N LYS A 47 -6.91 21.87 -8.32
CA LYS A 47 -6.44 21.73 -9.70
C LYS A 47 -6.65 20.30 -10.21
N ASN A 48 -6.79 20.15 -11.52
CA ASN A 48 -6.76 18.85 -12.18
C ASN A 48 -5.39 18.17 -11.95
N LYS A 49 -5.40 16.87 -11.62
CA LYS A 49 -4.21 16.03 -11.45
C LYS A 49 -4.34 14.81 -12.38
N VAL A 50 -4.06 13.61 -11.86
CA VAL A 50 -4.37 12.33 -12.52
C VAL A 50 -5.85 12.22 -12.84
N GLY A 51 -6.72 12.71 -11.94
CA GLY A 51 -8.16 12.91 -12.15
C GLY A 51 -8.54 14.40 -12.14
N PRO A 52 -9.76 14.75 -12.59
CA PRO A 52 -10.25 16.12 -12.53
C PRO A 52 -10.48 16.56 -11.07
N GLN A 53 -10.49 17.87 -10.82
CA GLN A 53 -10.91 18.42 -9.52
C GLN A 53 -12.40 18.09 -9.24
N LEU A 54 -12.80 18.02 -7.97
CA LEU A 54 -14.13 17.52 -7.58
C LEU A 54 -15.05 18.56 -6.90
N ASN A 55 -14.69 19.85 -6.89
CA ASN A 55 -15.60 20.92 -6.49
C ASN A 55 -16.76 21.03 -7.48
N GLU A 56 -17.95 21.36 -6.99
CA GLU A 56 -19.20 21.45 -7.77
C GLU A 56 -19.45 20.19 -8.60
N ILE A 57 -19.27 19.02 -7.98
CA ILE A 57 -19.53 17.75 -8.65
C ILE A 57 -21.02 17.45 -8.71
N TYR A 58 -21.80 17.77 -7.68
CA TYR A 58 -23.25 17.55 -7.71
C TYR A 58 -23.92 18.44 -8.76
N GLY A 59 -24.79 17.84 -9.57
CA GLY A 59 -25.49 18.48 -10.69
C GLY A 59 -24.65 18.68 -11.95
N ARG A 60 -23.35 18.32 -11.95
CA ARG A 60 -22.48 18.53 -13.10
C ARG A 60 -22.59 17.37 -14.09
N ALA A 61 -22.66 17.70 -15.39
CA ALA A 61 -22.57 16.70 -16.45
C ALA A 61 -21.23 15.94 -16.41
N ALA A 62 -21.26 14.63 -16.61
CA ALA A 62 -20.06 13.83 -16.62
C ALA A 62 -19.09 14.27 -17.74
N GLY A 63 -17.78 14.20 -17.49
CA GLY A 63 -16.77 14.53 -18.51
C GLY A 63 -16.67 16.02 -18.90
N SER A 64 -17.15 16.95 -18.08
CA SER A 64 -17.33 18.36 -18.48
C SER A 64 -16.35 19.39 -17.88
N ILE A 65 -15.43 19.01 -16.96
CA ILE A 65 -14.44 19.98 -16.45
C ILE A 65 -13.49 20.43 -17.54
N GLU A 66 -13.36 21.74 -17.67
CA GLU A 66 -12.41 22.37 -18.58
C GLU A 66 -10.96 22.06 -18.19
N GLY A 67 -10.09 21.89 -19.19
CA GLY A 67 -8.67 21.65 -18.98
C GLY A 67 -8.31 20.25 -18.47
N TYR A 68 -9.25 19.29 -18.45
CA TYR A 68 -8.97 17.88 -18.17
C TYR A 68 -9.28 16.97 -19.38
N LYS A 69 -8.39 16.03 -19.68
CA LYS A 69 -8.51 15.12 -20.85
C LYS A 69 -9.22 13.82 -20.46
N TYR A 70 -10.55 13.83 -20.51
CA TYR A 70 -11.41 12.67 -20.25
C TYR A 70 -11.21 11.50 -21.23
N SER A 71 -11.81 10.35 -20.91
CA SER A 71 -11.95 9.25 -21.88
C SER A 71 -13.09 9.53 -22.85
N LYS A 72 -13.05 8.94 -24.04
CA LYS A 72 -14.16 9.06 -25.02
C LYS A 72 -15.47 8.57 -24.41
N ALA A 73 -15.42 7.49 -23.62
CA ALA A 73 -16.59 6.93 -22.94
C ALA A 73 -17.19 7.89 -21.90
N MET A 74 -16.37 8.57 -21.11
CA MET A 74 -16.86 9.51 -20.10
C MET A 74 -17.48 10.77 -20.72
N ILE A 75 -16.90 11.26 -21.83
CA ILE A 75 -17.49 12.37 -22.60
C ILE A 75 -18.83 11.93 -23.19
N ALA A 76 -18.90 10.74 -23.81
CA ALA A 76 -20.13 10.20 -24.39
C ALA A 76 -21.23 10.01 -23.33
N ALA A 77 -20.90 9.46 -22.16
CA ALA A 77 -21.85 9.30 -21.06
C ALA A 77 -22.44 10.66 -20.64
N GLY A 78 -21.60 11.70 -20.53
CA GLY A 78 -22.06 13.06 -20.24
C GLY A 78 -22.96 13.64 -21.34
N THR A 79 -22.64 13.45 -22.61
CA THR A 79 -23.49 13.90 -23.72
C THR A 79 -24.82 13.15 -23.81
N ASP A 80 -24.83 11.89 -23.39
CA ASP A 80 -26.02 11.03 -23.32
C ASP A 80 -26.87 11.29 -22.07
N GLY A 81 -26.48 12.27 -21.25
CA GLY A 81 -27.27 12.79 -20.13
C GLY A 81 -26.84 12.34 -18.74
N LEU A 82 -25.68 11.69 -18.59
CA LEU A 82 -25.15 11.37 -17.27
C LEU A 82 -24.78 12.65 -16.52
N VAL A 83 -25.49 12.90 -15.43
CA VAL A 83 -25.26 13.98 -14.47
C VAL A 83 -24.85 13.35 -13.15
N TRP A 84 -23.90 13.97 -12.46
CA TRP A 84 -23.47 13.52 -11.14
C TRP A 84 -24.45 13.97 -10.07
N ASP A 85 -25.20 13.02 -9.53
CA ASP A 85 -26.07 13.13 -8.38
C ASP A 85 -25.72 12.00 -7.38
N GLU A 86 -26.46 11.89 -6.29
CA GLU A 86 -26.17 10.91 -5.24
C GLU A 86 -26.20 9.46 -5.77
N ASP A 87 -27.17 9.12 -6.62
CA ASP A 87 -27.35 7.77 -7.16
C ASP A 87 -26.24 7.42 -8.16
N SER A 88 -26.01 8.29 -9.14
CA SER A 88 -24.96 8.09 -10.14
C SER A 88 -23.55 8.12 -9.53
N LEU A 89 -23.29 8.96 -8.52
CA LEU A 89 -22.03 8.94 -7.78
C LEU A 89 -21.89 7.66 -6.96
N THR A 90 -22.96 7.19 -6.32
CA THR A 90 -22.96 5.91 -5.59
C THR A 90 -22.59 4.76 -6.53
N GLN A 91 -23.29 4.64 -7.66
CA GLN A 91 -23.05 3.56 -8.61
C GLN A 91 -21.65 3.66 -9.24
N TYR A 92 -21.23 4.88 -9.59
CA TYR A 92 -19.91 5.08 -10.18
C TYR A 92 -18.79 4.80 -9.20
N LEU A 93 -18.87 5.30 -7.96
CA LEU A 93 -17.86 5.07 -6.93
C LEU A 93 -17.86 3.62 -6.43
N LYS A 94 -18.94 2.86 -6.63
CA LYS A 94 -18.98 1.43 -6.31
C LYS A 94 -18.20 0.59 -7.30
N LYS A 95 -18.34 0.85 -8.61
CA LYS A 95 -17.58 0.18 -9.69
C LYS A 95 -17.46 1.06 -10.95
N PRO A 96 -16.44 1.92 -11.05
CA PRO A 96 -16.33 2.89 -12.15
C PRO A 96 -16.26 2.27 -13.55
N LYS A 97 -15.50 1.18 -13.70
CA LYS A 97 -15.28 0.49 -14.99
C LYS A 97 -16.53 -0.21 -15.50
N ASP A 98 -17.41 -0.66 -14.59
CA ASP A 98 -18.68 -1.30 -14.94
C ASP A 98 -19.74 -0.25 -15.27
N PHE A 99 -19.79 0.85 -14.51
CA PHE A 99 -20.76 1.92 -14.71
C PHE A 99 -20.49 2.75 -15.98
N VAL A 100 -19.24 3.10 -16.27
CA VAL A 100 -18.83 3.72 -17.56
C VAL A 100 -17.74 2.88 -18.21
N LYS A 101 -18.14 1.96 -19.09
CA LYS A 101 -17.22 1.08 -19.82
C LYS A 101 -16.23 1.89 -20.67
N GLY A 102 -14.95 1.78 -20.35
CA GLY A 102 -13.88 2.57 -20.99
C GLY A 102 -13.59 3.91 -20.31
N THR A 103 -14.07 4.13 -19.08
CA THR A 103 -13.55 5.21 -18.23
C THR A 103 -12.07 5.00 -17.92
N LYS A 104 -11.34 6.11 -17.76
CA LYS A 104 -9.92 6.11 -17.36
C LYS A 104 -9.73 6.01 -15.85
N MET A 105 -10.79 6.16 -15.07
CA MET A 105 -10.71 6.06 -13.61
C MET A 105 -10.47 4.60 -13.20
N ALA A 106 -9.21 4.27 -12.88
CA ALA A 106 -8.81 2.97 -12.37
C ALA A 106 -8.95 2.94 -10.84
N PHE A 107 -10.19 2.86 -10.38
CA PHE A 107 -10.53 2.75 -8.96
C PHE A 107 -11.34 1.48 -8.73
N ALA A 108 -10.95 0.67 -7.74
CA ALA A 108 -11.55 -0.63 -7.44
C ALA A 108 -12.99 -0.51 -6.91
N GLY A 109 -13.32 0.65 -6.33
CA GLY A 109 -14.64 0.96 -5.82
C GLY A 109 -14.73 1.02 -4.29
N LEU A 110 -15.73 1.72 -3.78
CA LEU A 110 -16.07 1.73 -2.36
C LEU A 110 -17.07 0.61 -2.06
N ARG A 111 -16.61 -0.42 -1.33
CA ARG A 111 -17.41 -1.60 -0.99
C ARG A 111 -18.30 -1.41 0.26
N LYS A 112 -17.89 -0.56 1.19
CA LYS A 112 -18.62 -0.32 2.45
C LYS A 112 -19.66 0.77 2.25
N ASP A 113 -20.92 0.48 2.53
CA ASP A 113 -22.02 1.44 2.38
C ASP A 113 -21.82 2.69 3.27
N ALA A 114 -21.31 2.50 4.50
CA ALA A 114 -20.96 3.61 5.37
C ALA A 114 -19.84 4.51 4.79
N ASP A 115 -18.83 3.93 4.11
CA ASP A 115 -17.81 4.75 3.44
C ASP A 115 -18.41 5.53 2.27
N MET A 116 -19.39 4.93 1.57
CA MET A 116 -20.13 5.56 0.47
C MET A 116 -20.93 6.77 0.96
N GLU A 117 -21.74 6.60 1.99
CA GLU A 117 -22.54 7.69 2.58
C GLU A 117 -21.65 8.83 3.07
N ASN A 118 -20.55 8.49 3.77
CA ASN A 118 -19.62 9.46 4.30
C ASN A 118 -18.89 10.24 3.18
N ILE A 119 -18.41 9.58 2.12
CA ILE A 119 -17.71 10.27 1.02
C ILE A 119 -18.65 11.21 0.26
N LEU A 120 -19.91 10.81 0.07
CA LEU A 120 -20.91 11.62 -0.60
C LEU A 120 -21.25 12.86 0.22
N ALA A 121 -21.40 12.72 1.54
CA ALA A 121 -21.58 13.84 2.47
C ALA A 121 -20.37 14.79 2.45
N TYR A 122 -19.14 14.27 2.38
CA TYR A 122 -17.94 15.11 2.28
C TYR A 122 -17.86 15.86 0.95
N LEU A 123 -18.09 15.20 -0.19
CA LEU A 123 -18.07 15.85 -1.51
C LEU A 123 -19.17 16.91 -1.65
N ALA A 124 -20.31 16.71 -0.96
CA ALA A 124 -21.40 17.69 -0.94
C ALA A 124 -20.97 19.02 -0.30
N THR A 125 -20.02 19.00 0.66
CA THR A 125 -19.49 20.24 1.26
C THR A 125 -18.76 21.16 0.27
N PHE A 126 -18.39 20.63 -0.89
CA PHE A 126 -17.73 21.36 -1.99
C PHE A 126 -18.67 21.59 -3.18
N SER A 127 -19.98 21.39 -3.04
CA SER A 127 -20.95 21.57 -4.12
C SER A 127 -22.18 22.35 -3.66
N SER A 128 -22.51 23.43 -4.35
CA SER A 128 -23.68 24.27 -4.05
C SER A 128 -25.03 23.61 -4.40
N ALA A 129 -25.04 22.60 -5.27
CA ALA A 129 -26.23 21.92 -5.78
C ALA A 129 -26.59 20.60 -5.06
N ALA A 130 -25.93 20.25 -3.94
CA ALA A 130 -26.24 19.04 -3.19
C ALA A 130 -27.61 19.13 -2.48
N PRO A 131 -28.37 18.02 -2.33
CA PRO A 131 -29.64 18.03 -1.60
C PRO A 131 -29.41 18.38 -0.12
N SER A 132 -30.06 19.45 0.34
CA SER A 132 -29.97 19.91 1.72
C SER A 132 -30.88 19.06 2.62
N SER A 133 -30.34 18.01 3.25
CA SER A 133 -30.91 17.45 4.47
C SER A 133 -30.07 17.91 5.65
N GLY A 134 -30.65 18.79 6.47
CA GLY A 134 -29.94 19.55 7.48
C GLY A 134 -29.34 18.73 8.62
N SER A 135 -28.24 19.25 9.16
CA SER A 135 -28.17 19.50 10.59
C SER A 135 -27.35 20.76 10.84
N ASP A 136 -27.85 21.53 11.80
CA ASP A 136 -27.36 22.81 12.27
C ASP A 136 -25.86 22.83 12.57
N SER A 137 -25.23 23.91 12.16
CA SER A 137 -24.01 24.40 12.80
C SER A 137 -24.31 24.68 14.27
N SER A 138 -23.84 23.81 15.15
CA SER A 138 -23.49 24.21 16.51
C SER A 138 -22.02 23.93 16.71
N SER A 139 -21.24 25.01 16.65
CA SER A 139 -19.84 25.05 17.01
C SER A 139 -19.62 24.48 18.40
N ALA A 140 -18.75 23.48 18.51
CA ALA A 140 -18.03 23.21 19.73
C ALA A 140 -16.58 22.90 19.34
N GLU A 141 -15.74 23.94 19.43
CA GLU A 141 -14.28 23.84 19.49
C GLU A 141 -13.84 22.78 20.50
N PRO A 142 -12.82 21.95 20.20
CA PRO A 142 -11.91 21.52 21.23
C PRO A 142 -10.87 22.62 21.43
N THR A 143 -10.94 23.26 22.59
CA THR A 143 -9.94 24.18 23.12
C THR A 143 -8.57 23.53 23.08
N ALA A 144 -7.68 24.07 22.24
CA ALA A 144 -6.26 23.87 22.35
C ALA A 144 -5.76 24.56 23.62
N GLU A 145 -5.43 23.77 24.65
CA GLU A 145 -4.71 24.28 25.80
C GLU A 145 -3.23 24.47 25.41
N LYS A 146 -2.92 25.70 25.00
CA LYS A 146 -1.54 26.21 25.00
C LYS A 146 -1.12 26.40 26.44
N GLU A 147 -0.31 25.48 26.97
CA GLU A 147 0.54 25.84 28.11
C GLU A 147 1.66 26.77 27.65
N ALA A 148 1.75 27.88 28.38
CA ALA A 148 2.61 29.00 28.11
C ALA A 148 4.10 28.65 28.34
N LEU A 149 4.93 29.07 27.39
CA LEU A 149 6.35 29.27 27.60
C LEU A 149 6.55 30.22 28.80
N GLN A 150 7.05 29.70 29.92
CA GLN A 150 7.74 30.51 30.91
C GLN A 150 9.22 30.62 30.51
N THR A 151 9.61 31.86 30.23
CA THR A 151 11.00 32.30 30.14
C THR A 151 11.69 32.10 31.49
N ALA A 152 12.60 31.14 31.57
CA ALA A 152 13.62 31.09 32.61
C ALA A 152 14.93 31.63 32.05
N ALA A 153 15.52 32.53 32.82
CA ALA A 153 16.69 33.33 32.50
C ALA A 153 17.94 32.51 32.15
N ALA A 154 18.81 33.14 31.35
CA ALA A 154 20.17 32.68 31.11
C ALA A 154 20.94 32.52 32.43
N THR A 155 21.46 31.33 32.70
CA THR A 155 22.60 31.16 33.61
C THR A 155 23.44 29.93 33.23
N SER A 156 24.72 30.23 32.95
CA SER A 156 25.91 29.37 32.84
C SER A 156 25.90 28.18 31.87
N ALA A 157 26.83 28.24 30.91
CA ALA A 157 27.26 27.09 30.11
C ALA A 157 27.69 25.91 31.02
N PRO A 158 27.37 24.65 30.66
CA PRO A 158 27.86 23.52 31.42
C PRO A 158 29.35 23.33 31.13
N THR A 159 30.17 23.58 32.14
CA THR A 159 31.50 23.00 32.24
C THR A 159 31.36 21.48 32.14
N SER A 160 32.00 20.90 31.13
CA SER A 160 32.18 19.46 30.98
C SER A 160 32.79 18.90 32.27
N ASN A 161 31.97 18.18 33.02
CA ASN A 161 32.44 17.30 34.07
C ASN A 161 32.34 15.89 33.52
N THR A 162 33.46 15.34 33.05
CA THR A 162 33.62 13.88 33.01
C THR A 162 33.36 13.35 34.42
N ARG A 163 32.18 12.78 34.65
CA ARG A 163 31.75 12.19 35.92
C ARG A 163 31.91 10.68 35.87
N GLU A 164 32.25 10.12 37.02
CA GLU A 164 32.53 8.70 37.26
C GLU A 164 31.48 7.78 36.65
N GLY A 165 31.94 6.75 35.92
CA GLY A 165 31.09 5.74 35.28
C GLY A 165 31.46 5.39 33.84
N GLY A 166 32.42 6.10 33.22
CA GLY A 166 32.89 5.77 31.87
C GLY A 166 31.90 6.09 30.74
N VAL A 167 30.87 6.91 31.00
CA VAL A 167 29.85 7.30 30.01
C VAL A 167 29.78 8.82 29.90
N PHE A 168 29.61 9.33 28.68
CA PHE A 168 29.61 10.77 28.37
C PHE A 168 28.36 11.55 28.84
N GLY A 169 27.35 10.88 29.42
CA GLY A 169 26.13 11.53 29.91
C GLY A 169 25.25 12.16 28.82
N LEU A 170 25.37 11.69 27.57
CA LEU A 170 24.56 12.16 26.44
C LEU A 170 23.26 11.34 26.33
N GLY A 171 22.17 12.01 25.95
CA GLY A 171 20.85 11.39 25.70
C GLY A 171 20.02 11.15 26.97
N ARG A 172 18.92 10.40 26.81
CA ARG A 172 18.05 9.92 27.90
C ARG A 172 17.68 8.46 27.64
N LYS A 173 17.18 7.78 28.67
CA LYS A 173 16.59 6.45 28.51
C LYS A 173 15.40 6.53 27.53
N ALA A 174 15.32 5.61 26.59
CA ALA A 174 14.13 5.41 25.77
C ALA A 174 12.98 4.93 26.66
N THR A 175 11.79 5.46 26.43
CA THR A 175 10.58 4.96 27.08
C THR A 175 10.12 3.67 26.40
N ASP A 176 9.41 2.82 27.13
CA ASP A 176 8.91 1.55 26.58
C ASP A 176 7.98 1.79 25.38
N ALA A 177 7.21 2.89 25.38
CA ALA A 177 6.36 3.29 24.27
C ALA A 177 7.16 3.69 23.01
N GLU A 178 8.30 4.35 23.17
CA GLU A 178 9.17 4.71 22.04
C GLU A 178 9.84 3.48 21.43
N VAL A 179 10.29 2.56 22.28
CA VAL A 179 10.84 1.27 21.83
C VAL A 179 9.75 0.52 21.07
N ALA A 180 8.56 0.31 21.65
CA ALA A 180 7.48 -0.41 21.00
C ALA A 180 7.01 0.21 19.67
N ALA A 181 7.14 1.53 19.48
CA ALA A 181 6.75 2.20 18.24
C ALA A 181 7.76 2.03 17.09
N TRP A 182 9.02 1.73 17.41
CA TRP A 182 10.15 1.67 16.47
C TRP A 182 10.67 0.24 16.27
N ASP A 183 10.72 -0.52 17.37
CA ASP A 183 11.16 -1.89 17.44
C ASP A 183 9.99 -2.83 17.13
N ILE A 184 9.79 -3.00 15.82
CA ILE A 184 8.76 -3.85 15.23
C ILE A 184 9.37 -5.02 14.46
N ASP A 185 10.64 -5.36 14.76
CA ASP A 185 11.38 -6.44 14.10
C ASP A 185 10.71 -7.79 14.35
N ILE A 186 10.63 -8.61 13.30
CA ILE A 186 10.17 -10.00 13.44
C ILE A 186 11.33 -10.93 13.12
N ARG A 187 11.77 -11.67 14.13
CA ARG A 187 12.89 -12.60 13.99
C ARG A 187 12.42 -13.95 13.46
N PRO A 188 13.30 -14.74 12.83
CA PRO A 188 12.96 -16.08 12.34
C PRO A 188 12.44 -17.04 13.41
N ASP A 189 12.76 -16.81 14.70
CA ASP A 189 12.27 -17.58 15.84
C ASP A 189 10.90 -17.09 16.37
N GLY A 190 10.27 -16.11 15.69
CA GLY A 190 8.98 -15.55 16.05
C GLY A 190 9.03 -14.45 17.11
N GLN A 191 10.20 -14.10 17.62
CA GLN A 191 10.34 -12.95 18.51
C GLN A 191 9.90 -11.68 17.78
N GLY A 192 9.01 -10.91 18.43
CA GLY A 192 8.43 -9.67 17.91
C GLY A 192 7.07 -9.82 17.23
N LEU A 193 6.57 -11.04 17.00
CA LEU A 193 5.26 -11.27 16.41
C LEU A 193 4.14 -10.59 17.24
N PRO A 194 3.32 -9.72 16.63
CA PRO A 194 2.14 -9.18 17.29
C PRO A 194 1.07 -10.27 17.43
N VAL A 195 0.18 -10.15 18.43
CA VAL A 195 -0.98 -11.05 18.53
C VAL A 195 -1.97 -10.68 17.44
N GLY A 196 -2.39 -11.67 16.64
CA GLY A 196 -3.29 -11.44 15.51
C GLY A 196 -3.41 -12.65 14.59
N SER A 197 -4.29 -12.52 13.60
CA SER A 197 -4.49 -13.52 12.57
C SER A 197 -5.10 -12.95 11.29
N GLY A 198 -5.03 -13.72 10.20
CA GLY A 198 -5.66 -13.39 8.94
C GLY A 198 -5.69 -14.58 7.99
N SER A 199 -6.79 -14.74 7.25
CA SER A 199 -6.95 -15.82 6.29
C SER A 199 -6.45 -15.46 4.89
N VAL A 200 -6.24 -16.48 4.04
CA VAL A 200 -5.99 -16.30 2.61
C VAL A 200 -7.14 -15.50 1.96
N ALA A 201 -8.39 -15.89 2.25
CA ALA A 201 -9.59 -15.21 1.75
C ALA A 201 -9.70 -13.73 2.19
N ASP A 202 -9.24 -13.39 3.40
CA ASP A 202 -9.16 -12.00 3.86
C ASP A 202 -8.03 -11.23 3.16
N GLY A 203 -6.94 -11.93 2.82
CA GLY A 203 -5.74 -11.36 2.24
C GLY A 203 -5.89 -10.95 0.78
N GLU A 204 -6.57 -11.76 -0.03
CA GLU A 204 -6.81 -11.50 -1.47
C GLU A 204 -7.37 -10.09 -1.75
N PRO A 205 -8.49 -9.65 -1.13
CA PRO A 205 -9.03 -8.32 -1.40
C PRO A 205 -8.08 -7.20 -0.95
N ILE A 206 -7.35 -7.40 0.16
CA ILE A 206 -6.37 -6.42 0.64
C ILE A 206 -5.21 -6.32 -0.36
N TYR A 207 -4.70 -7.46 -0.83
CA TYR A 207 -3.65 -7.53 -1.84
C TYR A 207 -4.08 -6.88 -3.16
N THR A 208 -5.28 -7.19 -3.64
CA THR A 208 -5.84 -6.59 -4.86
C THR A 208 -5.92 -5.07 -4.75
N ASP A 209 -6.38 -4.56 -3.59
CA ASP A 209 -6.62 -3.13 -3.41
C ASP A 209 -5.32 -2.34 -3.15
N ASN A 210 -4.26 -2.97 -2.60
CA ASN A 210 -3.07 -2.26 -2.12
C ASN A 210 -1.75 -2.69 -2.77
N CYS A 211 -1.69 -3.85 -3.42
CA CYS A 211 -0.44 -4.48 -3.89
C CYS A 211 -0.44 -4.73 -5.41
N ALA A 212 -1.56 -5.21 -5.96
CA ALA A 212 -1.64 -5.74 -7.32
C ALA A 212 -1.30 -4.74 -8.44
N VAL A 213 -1.51 -3.43 -8.19
CA VAL A 213 -1.15 -2.37 -9.15
C VAL A 213 0.33 -2.38 -9.54
N CYS A 214 1.20 -2.85 -8.64
CA CYS A 214 2.62 -3.02 -8.90
C CYS A 214 2.99 -4.50 -9.04
N HIS A 215 2.44 -5.37 -8.19
CA HIS A 215 2.89 -6.75 -8.08
C HIS A 215 2.13 -7.76 -8.92
N GLY A 216 1.14 -7.33 -9.72
CA GLY A 216 0.30 -8.23 -10.52
C GLY A 216 -0.84 -8.80 -9.69
N ASP A 217 -1.83 -9.41 -10.34
CA ASP A 217 -3.00 -9.94 -9.62
C ASP A 217 -2.63 -11.22 -8.84
N PHE A 218 -1.58 -11.93 -9.28
CA PHE A 218 -1.10 -13.19 -8.71
C PHE A 218 0.37 -13.13 -8.28
N GLY A 219 0.93 -11.92 -8.07
CA GLY A 219 2.34 -11.77 -7.70
C GLY A 219 3.33 -11.88 -8.86
N GLU A 220 2.87 -11.90 -10.11
CA GLU A 220 3.70 -12.04 -11.31
C GLU A 220 4.49 -10.76 -11.69
N GLY A 221 4.24 -9.65 -11.00
CA GLY A 221 4.85 -8.35 -11.24
C GLY A 221 4.31 -7.62 -12.47
N VAL A 222 4.06 -6.31 -12.34
CA VAL A 222 3.65 -5.45 -13.47
C VAL A 222 4.84 -4.63 -13.97
N GLY A 223 5.19 -4.79 -15.24
CA GLY A 223 6.25 -4.01 -15.89
C GLY A 223 7.64 -4.33 -15.34
N ARG A 224 8.20 -3.45 -14.50
CA ARG A 224 9.52 -3.63 -13.85
C ARG A 224 9.44 -3.70 -12.33
N TRP A 225 8.24 -3.80 -11.78
CA TRP A 225 8.05 -4.02 -10.35
C TRP A 225 8.43 -5.45 -9.96
N PRO A 226 8.83 -5.69 -8.71
CA PRO A 226 9.24 -7.01 -8.24
C PRO A 226 8.14 -8.07 -8.40
N ILE A 227 8.57 -9.25 -8.86
CA ILE A 227 7.79 -10.49 -8.87
C ILE A 227 7.81 -11.07 -7.44
N LEU A 228 6.63 -11.38 -6.91
CA LEU A 228 6.46 -11.91 -5.55
C LEU A 228 6.22 -13.43 -5.52
N ALA A 229 5.73 -14.01 -6.61
CA ALA A 229 5.43 -15.43 -6.73
C ALA A 229 5.92 -16.03 -8.05
N GLY A 230 6.31 -17.31 -8.03
CA GLY A 230 6.91 -18.02 -9.17
C GLY A 230 8.43 -18.18 -9.07
N GLY A 231 9.09 -18.58 -10.15
CA GLY A 231 10.55 -18.76 -10.19
C GLY A 231 11.09 -20.01 -9.49
N HIS A 232 10.23 -20.96 -9.13
CA HIS A 232 10.65 -22.25 -8.59
C HIS A 232 11.62 -22.96 -9.54
N ASP A 233 12.64 -23.61 -8.98
CA ASP A 233 13.69 -24.33 -9.70
C ASP A 233 14.58 -23.49 -10.65
N THR A 234 14.43 -22.16 -10.67
CA THR A 234 15.21 -21.28 -11.57
C THR A 234 16.56 -20.84 -10.99
N LEU A 235 16.89 -21.19 -9.74
CA LEU A 235 18.06 -20.62 -9.03
C LEU A 235 19.41 -20.93 -9.69
N THR A 236 19.48 -21.95 -10.54
CA THR A 236 20.67 -22.34 -11.31
C THR A 236 20.66 -21.89 -12.76
N ASP A 237 19.59 -21.23 -13.21
CA ASP A 237 19.49 -20.73 -14.58
C ASP A 237 20.40 -19.53 -14.80
N ASP A 238 20.71 -19.23 -16.08
CA ASP A 238 21.49 -18.05 -16.46
C ASP A 238 20.85 -16.74 -15.95
N ARG A 239 19.52 -16.74 -15.77
CA ARG A 239 18.75 -15.61 -15.25
C ARG A 239 17.68 -16.11 -14.25
N PRO A 240 18.05 -16.29 -12.97
CA PRO A 240 17.14 -16.82 -11.96
C PRO A 240 16.04 -15.82 -11.59
N GLU A 241 14.83 -16.33 -11.32
CA GLU A 241 13.71 -15.58 -10.76
C GLU A 241 13.61 -15.81 -9.25
N LYS A 242 14.08 -14.83 -8.48
CA LYS A 242 14.18 -14.91 -7.02
C LYS A 242 12.99 -14.26 -6.35
N THR A 243 12.05 -15.06 -5.88
CA THR A 243 10.77 -14.63 -5.27
C THR A 243 10.68 -15.11 -3.82
N ILE A 244 9.53 -14.89 -3.18
CA ILE A 244 9.26 -15.38 -1.83
C ILE A 244 9.35 -16.92 -1.81
N GLY A 245 8.63 -17.60 -2.71
CA GLY A 245 8.57 -19.06 -2.77
C GLY A 245 9.82 -19.73 -3.33
N SER A 246 10.59 -19.05 -4.19
CA SER A 246 11.78 -19.64 -4.80
C SER A 246 13.07 -19.38 -4.04
N TYR A 247 13.17 -18.26 -3.32
CA TYR A 247 14.46 -17.79 -2.79
C TYR A 247 14.44 -17.44 -1.30
N TRP A 248 13.38 -16.86 -0.76
CA TRP A 248 13.44 -16.31 0.60
C TRP A 248 13.51 -17.42 1.67
N PRO A 249 14.30 -17.25 2.74
CA PRO A 249 14.46 -18.30 3.75
C PRO A 249 13.39 -18.28 4.84
N TYR A 250 12.88 -17.11 5.23
CA TYR A 250 12.04 -16.98 6.43
C TYR A 250 10.78 -16.17 6.19
N LEU A 251 9.65 -16.71 6.66
CA LEU A 251 8.35 -16.03 6.66
C LEU A 251 8.36 -14.76 7.50
N SER A 252 9.17 -14.71 8.56
CA SER A 252 9.37 -13.52 9.40
C SER A 252 9.79 -12.30 8.58
N THR A 253 10.66 -12.49 7.58
CA THR A 253 11.12 -11.43 6.69
C THR A 253 9.99 -10.88 5.83
N VAL A 254 9.09 -11.76 5.36
CA VAL A 254 7.91 -11.36 4.59
C VAL A 254 7.01 -10.49 5.46
N TYR A 255 6.67 -10.96 6.66
CA TYR A 255 5.80 -10.23 7.59
C TYR A 255 6.39 -8.87 8.01
N ASP A 256 7.64 -8.83 8.51
CA ASP A 256 8.29 -7.59 8.95
C ASP A 256 8.37 -6.59 7.79
N TYR A 257 8.83 -7.03 6.62
CA TYR A 257 9.00 -6.13 5.48
C TYR A 257 7.66 -5.56 4.99
N VAL A 258 6.61 -6.40 4.90
CA VAL A 258 5.27 -5.93 4.51
C VAL A 258 4.74 -4.93 5.53
N ARG A 259 4.81 -5.25 6.83
CA ARG A 259 4.38 -4.36 7.91
C ARG A 259 5.12 -3.03 7.94
N ARG A 260 6.44 -3.07 7.73
CA ARG A 260 7.35 -1.93 7.91
C ARG A 260 7.44 -1.03 6.69
N ALA A 261 7.40 -1.60 5.49
CA ALA A 261 7.79 -0.90 4.26
C ALA A 261 6.72 -0.90 3.16
N MET A 262 5.65 -1.68 3.30
CA MET A 262 4.57 -1.76 2.30
C MET A 262 3.24 -1.19 2.83
N PRO A 263 2.35 -0.72 1.94
CA PRO A 263 2.55 -0.53 0.49
C PRO A 263 3.58 0.57 0.16
N PHE A 264 4.29 0.45 -0.97
CA PHE A 264 5.28 1.45 -1.38
C PHE A 264 4.63 2.84 -1.57
N GLY A 265 5.14 3.84 -0.85
CA GLY A 265 4.56 5.20 -0.80
C GLY A 265 3.50 5.41 0.29
N ASN A 266 3.09 4.36 0.99
CA ASN A 266 2.14 4.42 2.11
C ASN A 266 2.48 3.37 3.20
N ALA A 267 3.77 3.21 3.51
CA ALA A 267 4.24 2.22 4.46
C ALA A 267 3.64 2.39 5.86
N ARG A 268 3.51 1.28 6.61
CA ARG A 268 2.88 1.22 7.95
C ARG A 268 1.40 1.62 7.98
N SER A 269 0.69 1.51 6.85
CA SER A 269 -0.75 1.81 6.78
C SER A 269 -1.67 0.62 7.11
N LEU A 270 -1.12 -0.59 7.16
CA LEU A 270 -1.84 -1.84 7.38
C LEU A 270 -1.85 -2.19 8.88
N SER A 271 -2.92 -2.81 9.36
CA SER A 271 -2.97 -3.38 10.71
C SER A 271 -2.19 -4.70 10.78
N ASP A 272 -1.88 -5.16 11.99
CA ASP A 272 -1.15 -6.42 12.17
C ASP A 272 -1.94 -7.63 11.61
N ASP A 273 -3.28 -7.62 11.71
CA ASP A 273 -4.17 -8.63 11.11
C ASP A 273 -4.19 -8.54 9.58
N ASP A 274 -4.21 -7.33 9.00
CA ASP A 274 -4.12 -7.16 7.54
C ASP A 274 -2.79 -7.73 7.00
N VAL A 275 -1.69 -7.56 7.75
CA VAL A 275 -0.39 -8.12 7.37
C VAL A 275 -0.39 -9.64 7.50
N TYR A 276 -1.03 -10.23 8.51
CA TYR A 276 -1.23 -11.67 8.59
C TYR A 276 -2.00 -12.21 7.38
N ALA A 277 -3.11 -11.56 7.02
CA ALA A 277 -3.95 -11.93 5.88
C ALA A 277 -3.17 -11.85 4.55
N ILE A 278 -2.47 -10.74 4.30
CA ILE A 278 -1.61 -10.61 3.11
C ILE A 278 -0.52 -11.68 3.09
N THR A 279 0.11 -11.96 4.24
CA THR A 279 1.15 -12.99 4.33
C THR A 279 0.59 -14.38 4.02
N ALA A 280 -0.60 -14.72 4.53
CA ALA A 280 -1.32 -15.94 4.18
C ALA A 280 -1.59 -16.03 2.67
N TYR A 281 -2.09 -14.95 2.07
CA TYR A 281 -2.34 -14.90 0.62
C TYR A 281 -1.05 -15.02 -0.21
N LEU A 282 0.07 -14.42 0.22
CA LEU A 282 1.36 -14.58 -0.44
C LEU A 282 1.90 -16.02 -0.35
N LEU A 283 1.64 -16.73 0.77
CA LEU A 283 1.95 -18.15 0.88
C LEU A 283 1.13 -18.98 -0.12
N TYR A 284 -0.15 -18.66 -0.28
CA TYR A 284 -1.04 -19.30 -1.25
C TYR A 284 -0.57 -19.07 -2.69
N LEU A 285 -0.23 -17.83 -3.06
CA LEU A 285 0.31 -17.49 -4.38
C LEU A 285 1.62 -18.23 -4.72
N ASN A 286 2.38 -18.67 -3.71
CA ASN A 286 3.64 -19.39 -3.87
C ASN A 286 3.49 -20.91 -3.69
N ASP A 287 2.26 -21.44 -3.70
CA ASP A 287 1.95 -22.87 -3.52
C ASP A 287 2.52 -23.45 -2.22
N ILE A 288 2.71 -22.62 -1.17
CA ILE A 288 3.22 -23.05 0.15
C ILE A 288 2.06 -23.54 1.03
N VAL A 289 0.90 -22.94 0.85
CA VAL A 289 -0.39 -23.40 1.40
C VAL A 289 -1.37 -23.53 0.24
N ASP A 290 -2.21 -24.57 0.27
CA ASP A 290 -3.15 -24.90 -0.80
C ASP A 290 -4.62 -24.65 -0.43
N ASP A 291 -4.89 -24.34 0.85
CA ASP A 291 -6.22 -24.08 1.38
C ASP A 291 -6.55 -22.57 1.40
N GLU A 292 -7.61 -22.16 0.68
CA GLU A 292 -8.13 -20.78 0.68
C GLU A 292 -8.71 -20.35 2.05
N GLU A 293 -9.02 -21.32 2.91
CA GLU A 293 -9.47 -21.09 4.29
C GLU A 293 -8.31 -21.09 5.29
N PHE A 294 -7.06 -21.26 4.83
CA PHE A 294 -5.89 -21.23 5.71
C PHE A 294 -5.80 -19.91 6.47
N VAL A 295 -5.65 -19.99 7.79
CA VAL A 295 -5.49 -18.85 8.69
C VAL A 295 -4.07 -18.84 9.24
N LEU A 296 -3.33 -17.79 8.91
CA LEU A 296 -2.04 -17.51 9.55
C LEU A 296 -2.28 -16.69 10.83
N SER A 297 -1.58 -17.03 11.89
CA SER A 297 -1.66 -16.35 13.19
C SER A 297 -0.31 -16.34 13.88
N ASN A 298 -0.19 -15.58 14.96
CA ASN A 298 0.99 -15.65 15.83
C ASN A 298 1.20 -17.04 16.46
N GLU A 299 0.17 -17.90 16.52
CA GLU A 299 0.25 -19.21 17.18
C GLU A 299 0.86 -20.30 16.27
N ASN A 300 0.55 -20.24 14.97
CA ASN A 300 1.01 -21.23 13.98
C ASN A 300 2.10 -20.69 13.03
N PHE A 301 2.54 -19.44 13.19
CA PHE A 301 3.50 -18.77 12.29
C PHE A 301 4.78 -19.59 12.03
N LEU A 302 5.31 -20.23 13.07
CA LEU A 302 6.58 -20.98 13.01
C LEU A 302 6.42 -22.39 12.44
N GLU A 303 5.19 -22.83 12.19
CA GLU A 303 4.92 -24.12 11.55
C GLU A 303 5.12 -24.03 10.03
N VAL A 304 5.03 -22.83 9.46
CA VAL A 304 5.23 -22.58 8.03
C VAL A 304 6.72 -22.35 7.72
N ARG A 305 7.29 -23.20 6.87
CA ARG A 305 8.70 -23.13 6.45
C ARG A 305 8.77 -22.82 4.95
N LEU A 306 9.64 -21.87 4.55
CA LEU A 306 9.80 -21.54 3.14
C LEU A 306 10.74 -22.54 2.45
N PRO A 307 10.56 -22.84 1.14
CA PRO A 307 11.31 -23.90 0.47
C PRO A 307 12.83 -23.74 0.48
N ASN A 308 13.33 -22.50 0.52
CA ASN A 308 14.76 -22.19 0.38
C ASN A 308 15.46 -21.90 1.73
N GLU A 309 14.86 -22.25 2.85
CA GLU A 309 15.36 -21.89 4.18
C GLU A 309 16.76 -22.42 4.51
N GLU A 310 17.07 -23.65 4.09
CA GLU A 310 18.35 -24.31 4.42
C GLU A 310 19.50 -23.92 3.48
N ASN A 311 19.23 -23.16 2.41
CA ASN A 311 20.18 -22.93 1.33
C ASN A 311 20.97 -21.61 1.44
N PHE A 312 20.92 -20.96 2.60
CA PHE A 312 21.73 -19.79 2.91
C PHE A 312 22.86 -20.17 3.84
N ILE A 313 24.09 -19.84 3.44
CA ILE A 313 25.29 -20.07 4.24
C ILE A 313 25.89 -18.73 4.67
N PRO A 314 26.54 -18.67 5.85
CA PRO A 314 27.43 -17.57 6.17
C PRO A 314 28.49 -17.39 5.09
N ASP A 315 28.97 -16.16 4.94
CA ASP A 315 30.06 -15.84 4.04
C ASP A 315 31.29 -16.72 4.30
N ALA A 316 31.59 -17.61 3.35
CA ALA A 316 32.69 -18.58 3.42
C ALA A 316 33.88 -18.20 2.53
N ARG A 317 33.98 -16.92 2.11
CA ARG A 317 35.06 -16.46 1.23
C ARG A 317 36.45 -16.67 1.81
N TYR A 318 36.62 -16.72 3.13
CA TYR A 318 37.95 -16.96 3.73
C TYR A 318 38.36 -18.43 3.73
N GLU A 319 37.40 -19.34 3.55
CA GLU A 319 37.58 -20.78 3.51
C GLU A 319 37.68 -21.30 2.06
N GLU A 320 37.18 -20.54 1.09
CA GLU A 320 37.27 -20.88 -0.33
C GLU A 320 38.72 -20.85 -0.83
N PRO A 321 39.24 -21.96 -1.42
CA PRO A 321 40.65 -22.05 -1.83
C PRO A 321 41.12 -20.90 -2.74
N HIS A 322 40.23 -20.39 -3.59
CA HIS A 322 40.52 -19.30 -4.52
C HIS A 322 40.84 -17.97 -3.81
N TYR A 323 40.25 -17.72 -2.65
CA TYR A 323 40.36 -16.47 -1.90
C TYR A 323 41.19 -16.61 -0.61
N ALA A 324 41.22 -17.81 -0.03
CA ALA A 324 41.99 -18.15 1.16
C ALA A 324 43.51 -18.05 0.92
N GLU A 325 43.94 -18.43 -0.28
CA GLU A 325 45.35 -18.37 -0.67
C GLU A 325 45.71 -16.98 -1.19
N LYS A 326 46.41 -16.21 -0.35
CA LYS A 326 47.11 -15.00 -0.81
C LYS A 326 48.25 -15.43 -1.73
N SER A 327 48.01 -15.38 -3.05
CA SER A 327 49.05 -15.57 -4.06
C SER A 327 49.70 -14.24 -4.42
N GLU A 328 51.02 -14.25 -4.57
CA GLU A 328 51.74 -13.10 -5.13
C GLU A 328 51.34 -12.94 -6.61
N PRO A 329 50.98 -11.73 -7.06
CA PRO A 329 50.56 -11.53 -8.44
C PRO A 329 51.70 -11.83 -9.42
N CYS A 330 51.35 -12.35 -10.60
CA CYS A 330 52.32 -12.46 -11.67
C CYS A 330 52.76 -11.07 -12.16
N MET A 331 54.06 -10.85 -12.28
CA MET A 331 54.63 -9.54 -12.66
C MET A 331 55.15 -9.47 -14.10
N LYS A 332 55.43 -10.61 -14.74
CA LYS A 332 55.99 -10.69 -16.10
C LYS A 332 55.51 -11.94 -16.82
N ASP A 333 55.28 -11.82 -18.13
CA ASP A 333 54.96 -12.93 -19.03
C ASP A 333 53.76 -13.80 -18.56
N CYS A 334 52.73 -13.15 -18.01
CA CYS A 334 51.66 -13.80 -17.26
C CYS A 334 50.63 -14.57 -18.10
N LYS A 335 50.58 -14.32 -19.41
CA LYS A 335 49.75 -15.05 -20.36
C LYS A 335 50.59 -15.37 -21.59
N ALA A 336 50.54 -16.62 -22.03
CA ALA A 336 51.24 -17.07 -23.22
C ALA A 336 50.47 -16.70 -24.51
N ASP A 337 49.14 -16.64 -24.42
CA ASP A 337 48.27 -16.33 -25.55
C ASP A 337 48.08 -14.82 -25.76
N PRO A 338 47.83 -14.38 -27.01
CA PRO A 338 47.46 -13.00 -27.29
C PRO A 338 46.20 -12.58 -26.53
N ILE A 339 46.16 -11.31 -26.11
CA ILE A 339 44.98 -10.74 -25.46
C ILE A 339 43.93 -10.41 -26.52
N GLU A 340 42.72 -10.98 -26.35
CA GLU A 340 41.57 -10.74 -27.20
C GLU A 340 40.49 -9.93 -26.44
N ILE A 341 39.88 -8.96 -27.13
CA ILE A 341 38.76 -8.19 -26.58
C ILE A 341 37.47 -8.99 -26.78
N THR A 342 36.87 -9.47 -25.69
CA THR A 342 35.64 -10.28 -25.73
C THR A 342 34.36 -9.47 -25.56
N MET A 343 34.43 -8.29 -24.92
CA MET A 343 33.26 -7.42 -24.69
C MET A 343 33.69 -5.94 -24.71
N ARG A 344 32.82 -5.07 -25.22
CA ARG A 344 32.97 -3.60 -25.16
C ARG A 344 31.68 -2.98 -24.64
N ALA A 345 31.76 -2.14 -23.61
CA ALA A 345 30.58 -1.49 -23.03
C ALA A 345 29.82 -0.61 -24.05
N ALA A 346 30.55 0.00 -24.98
CA ALA A 346 30.00 0.76 -26.10
C ALA A 346 29.08 -0.06 -27.04
N ILE A 347 29.08 -1.40 -26.95
CA ILE A 347 28.14 -2.25 -27.69
C ILE A 347 26.75 -2.25 -27.03
N LEU A 348 26.67 -2.16 -25.69
CA LEU A 348 25.39 -2.11 -24.98
C LEU A 348 24.76 -0.72 -25.03
N ASP A 349 25.60 0.31 -24.96
CA ASP A 349 25.20 1.72 -25.14
C ASP A 349 23.98 2.17 -24.30
N VAL A 350 24.00 1.85 -23.01
CA VAL A 350 22.96 2.23 -22.04
C VAL A 350 23.43 3.27 -21.01
N THR A 351 24.60 3.87 -21.24
CA THR A 351 25.16 4.90 -20.36
C THR A 351 24.58 6.25 -20.79
N PRO A 352 23.98 7.06 -19.90
CA PRO A 352 23.43 8.36 -20.27
C PRO A 352 24.48 9.27 -20.93
N GLU A 353 24.11 9.94 -22.01
CA GLU A 353 24.97 10.89 -22.73
C GLU A 353 24.67 12.34 -22.33
N ASP A 354 25.72 13.17 -22.28
CA ASP A 354 25.63 14.60 -21.97
C ASP A 354 25.18 15.43 -23.18
N GLY A 355 24.12 15.04 -23.88
CA GLY A 355 23.36 15.86 -24.86
C GLY A 355 24.14 16.60 -25.96
N GLY A 356 25.42 16.30 -26.16
CA GLY A 356 26.32 16.90 -27.14
C GLY A 356 26.73 15.83 -28.13
N ASP A 357 26.58 16.17 -29.41
CA ASP A 357 27.02 15.38 -30.56
C ASP A 357 28.48 14.93 -30.36
N ASP A 358 28.63 13.61 -30.27
CA ASP A 358 29.85 12.82 -30.28
C ASP A 358 30.96 13.10 -29.22
N SER A 359 31.22 12.03 -28.44
CA SER A 359 32.53 11.67 -27.85
C SER A 359 33.07 12.37 -26.60
N ALA A 360 32.28 13.07 -25.77
CA ALA A 360 32.84 13.70 -24.57
C ALA A 360 31.95 13.65 -23.31
N GLY A 361 31.43 12.46 -22.97
CA GLY A 361 30.93 12.14 -21.63
C GLY A 361 31.98 11.35 -20.85
N VAL A 362 32.10 11.64 -19.54
CA VAL A 362 33.17 11.17 -18.63
C VAL A 362 33.34 9.63 -18.67
N GLY A 363 34.22 9.13 -19.54
CA GLY A 363 34.51 7.70 -19.67
C GLY A 363 34.66 7.17 -21.09
N ALA A 364 34.37 7.96 -22.13
CA ALA A 364 34.66 7.55 -23.52
C ALA A 364 36.18 7.51 -23.74
N VAL A 365 36.72 6.31 -23.95
CA VAL A 365 38.08 6.10 -24.45
C VAL A 365 37.91 5.70 -25.91
N ASP A 366 38.50 6.49 -26.83
CA ASP A 366 38.54 6.25 -28.28
C ASP A 366 39.00 4.83 -28.67
#